data_AF-A0A850JXB1-F1
#
_entry.id   AF-A0A850JXB1-F1
#
_cell.length_a   1.000
_cell.length_b   1.000
_cell.length_c   1.000
_cell.angle_alpha   90.00
_cell.angle_beta   90.00
_cell.angle_gamma   90.00
#
_symmetry.space_group_name_H-M   'P 1'
#
loop_
_entity.id
_entity.type
_entity.pdbx_description
1 polymer ?
#
loop_
_entity_poly.entity_id
_entity_poly.type
_entity_poly.pdbx_seq_one_letter_code
_entity_poly.pdbx_strand_id
1 'polypeptide(L)' 'MAARVVSKVGQEYDKSNVLLMHAMGPNVAGVIGSAVAAGVLLSIF' A
#
# COMPACT_ATOMS: atom_id res chain seq x y z
N MET A 1 -8.90 2.70 -1.19
CA MET A 1 -8.30 2.13 0.04
C MET A 1 -7.68 0.77 -0.28
N ALA A 2 -6.36 0.69 -0.48
CA ALA A 2 -5.70 -0.54 -0.95
C ALA A 2 -5.55 -1.62 0.14
N ALA A 3 -5.08 -1.27 1.34
CA ALA A 3 -4.87 -2.23 2.44
C ALA A 3 -6.15 -2.99 2.85
N ARG A 4 -7.32 -2.34 2.75
CA ARG A 4 -8.62 -2.97 3.04
C ARG A 4 -9.03 -3.99 1.96
N VAL A 5 -8.72 -3.72 0.69
CA VAL A 5 -8.97 -4.67 -0.41
C VAL A 5 -8.08 -5.90 -0.25
N VAL A 6 -6.79 -5.70 0.07
CA VAL A 6 -5.86 -6.80 0.37
C VAL A 6 -6.36 -7.64 1.54
N SER A 7 -6.82 -7.00 2.62
CA SER A 7 -7.36 -7.74 3.77
C SER A 7 -8.64 -8.51 3.43
N LYS A 8 -9.52 -7.97 2.59
CA LYS A 8 -10.74 -8.66 2.15
C LYS A 8 -10.40 -9.89 1.30
N VAL A 9 -9.55 -9.72 0.29
CA VAL A 9 -9.13 -10.83 -0.59
C VAL A 9 -8.36 -11.89 0.19
N GLY A 10 -7.47 -11.50 1.11
CA GLY A 10 -6.76 -12.45 1.99
C GLY A 10 -7.72 -13.32 2.81
N GLN A 11 -8.81 -12.74 3.30
CA GLN A 11 -9.85 -13.48 4.05
C GLN A 11 -10.68 -14.43 3.19
N GLU A 12 -10.72 -14.26 1.86
CA GLU A 12 -11.36 -15.21 0.95
C GLU A 12 -10.56 -16.52 0.83
N TYR A 13 -9.22 -16.45 0.97
CA TYR A 13 -8.34 -17.62 0.94
C TYR A 13 -8.07 -18.21 2.32
N ASP A 14 -7.90 -17.37 3.35
CA ASP A 14 -7.69 -17.78 4.74
C ASP A 14 -8.36 -16.80 5.69
N LYS A 15 -9.44 -17.25 6.35
CA LYS A 15 -10.23 -16.44 7.28
C LYS A 15 -9.48 -16.06 8.56
N SER A 16 -8.42 -16.80 8.92
CA SER A 16 -7.60 -16.51 10.10
C SER A 16 -6.52 -15.46 9.81
N ASN A 17 -6.25 -15.18 8.53
CA ASN A 17 -5.18 -14.29 8.12
C ASN A 17 -5.64 -12.81 8.11
N VAL A 18 -5.26 -12.06 9.13
CA VAL A 18 -5.60 -10.64 9.28
C VAL A 18 -4.46 -9.75 8.76
N LEU A 19 -4.55 -9.40 7.47
CA LEU A 19 -3.50 -8.65 6.77
C LEU A 19 -3.56 -7.13 6.93
N LEU A 20 -4.67 -6.56 7.42
CA LEU A 20 -4.89 -5.12 7.41
C LEU A 20 -3.76 -4.33 8.09
N MET A 21 -3.35 -4.73 9.30
CA MET A 21 -2.31 -4.02 10.06
C MET A 21 -0.93 -4.11 9.38
N HIS A 22 -0.63 -5.24 8.74
CA HIS A 22 0.62 -5.43 8.00
C HIS A 22 0.61 -4.66 6.67
N ALA A 23 -0.51 -4.71 5.93
CA ALA A 23 -0.67 -4.08 4.62
C ALA A 23 -0.72 -2.55 4.66
N MET A 24 -0.95 -1.95 5.84
CA MET A 24 -0.87 -0.49 6.00
C MET A 24 0.55 0.05 5.78
N GLY A 25 1.60 -0.72 6.11
CA GLY A 25 2.99 -0.32 5.89
C GLY A 25 3.29 -0.03 4.41
N PRO A 26 3.10 -1.01 3.50
CA PRO A 26 3.23 -0.79 2.06
C PRO A 26 2.30 0.29 1.51
N ASN A 27 1.07 0.41 2.04
CA ASN A 27 0.13 1.46 1.62
C ASN A 27 0.66 2.87 1.90
N VAL A 28 1.31 3.10 3.06
CA VAL A 28 1.95 4.40 3.38
C VAL A 28 3.25 4.59 2.59
N ALA A 29 4.05 3.52 2.43
CA ALA A 29 5.27 3.56 1.63
C ALA A 29 5.00 3.97 0.17
N GLY A 30 3.90 3.49 -0.42
CA GLY A 30 3.48 3.88 -1.77
C GLY A 30 3.20 5.38 -1.89
N VAL A 31 2.53 5.99 -0.91
CA VAL A 31 2.25 7.45 -0.90
C VAL A 31 3.55 8.25 -0.83
N ILE A 32 4.49 7.85 0.02
CA ILE A 32 5.80 8.48 0.14
C ILE A 32 6.58 8.31 -1.17
N GLY A 33 6.60 7.10 -1.73
CA GLY A 33 7.28 6.81 -2.99
C GLY A 33 6.74 7.63 -4.15
N SER A 34 5.43 7.85 -4.24
CA SER A 34 4.83 8.71 -5.27
C SER A 34 5.28 10.16 -5.12
N ALA A 35 5.38 10.70 -3.89
CA ALA A 35 5.87 12.05 -3.66
C ALA A 35 7.36 12.19 -4.05
N VAL A 36 8.19 11.19 -3.71
CA VAL A 36 9.60 11.15 -4.09
C VAL A 36 9.75 11.08 -5.61
N ALA A 37 9.00 10.20 -6.27
CA ALA A 37 9.03 10.08 -7.73
C ALA A 37 8.62 11.39 -8.41
N ALA A 38 7.56 12.06 -7.92
CA ALA A 38 7.15 13.36 -8.42
C ALA A 38 8.25 14.42 -8.23
N GLY A 39 8.89 14.45 -7.06
CA GLY A 39 10.00 15.37 -6.78
C GLY A 39 11.21 15.16 -7.70
N VAL A 40 11.56 13.90 -7.98
CA VAL A 40 12.63 13.57 -8.94
C VAL A 40 12.28 14.04 -10.35
N LEU A 41 11.06 13.75 -10.81
CA LEU A 41 10.63 14.17 -12.14
C LEU A 41 10.67 15.70 -12.29
N LEU A 42 10.16 16.44 -11.30
CA LEU A 42 10.22 17.91 -11.29
C LEU A 42 11.64 18.48 -11.21
N SER A 43 12.62 17.71 -10.71
CA SER A 43 14.01 18.15 -10.63
C SER A 43 14.81 17.94 -11.92
N ILE A 44 14.35 17.02 -12.77
CA ILE A 44 15.02 16.63 -14.01
C ILE A 44 14.43 17.37 -15.23
N PHE A 45 13.14 17.71 -15.18
CA PHE A 45 12.41 18.41 -16.23
C PHE A 45 12.13 19.87 -15.86
#